data_AF-A0A257THF4-F1
#
_entry.id   AF-A0A257THF4-F1
#
_cell.length_a   1.000
_cell.length_b   1.000
_cell.length_c   1.000
_cell.angle_alpha   90.00
_cell.angle_beta   90.00
_cell.angle_gamma   90.00
#
_symmetry.space_group_name_H-M   'P 1'
#
loop_
_entity.id
_entity.type
_entity.pdbx_description
1 polymer ?
#
loop_
_entity_poly.entity_id
_entity_poly.type
_entity_poly.pdbx_seq_one_letter_code
_entity_poly.pdbx_strand_id
1 'polypeptide(L)'
;MRRRIIQSIPLIIALLGIAFLYFSRWCTETVPVCYGSWIDHIYFYFTQPLYFFALYSLPLAIILIFVSRPIFNSWLKLAAWMIPLGVIYTAMTPVNFTGIGIDLFPFYRDDAARLSAEALTTVSLVLIIWKYFKARHSSTAT
;
A
#
# COMPACT_ATOMS: atom_id res chain seq x y z
N MET A 1 17.88 10.03 -17.11
CA MET A 1 16.58 9.32 -17.24
C MET A 1 16.47 8.06 -16.37
N ARG A 2 17.45 7.12 -16.39
CA ARG A 2 17.42 5.86 -15.58
C ARG A 2 17.09 6.03 -14.09
N ARG A 3 17.41 7.20 -13.50
CA ARG A 3 17.19 7.51 -12.08
C ARG A 3 15.72 7.72 -11.71
N ARG A 4 14.88 8.25 -12.61
CA ARG A 4 13.44 8.46 -12.36
C ARG A 4 12.63 7.17 -12.50
N ILE A 5 13.10 6.23 -13.32
CA ILE A 5 12.46 4.92 -13.55
C ILE A 5 12.31 4.15 -12.23
N ILE A 6 13.35 4.14 -11.39
CA ILE A 6 13.33 3.43 -10.10
C ILE A 6 12.33 4.08 -9.12
N GLN A 7 12.22 5.42 -9.15
CA GLN A 7 11.31 6.17 -8.28
C GLN A 7 9.84 6.01 -8.70
N SER A 8 9.58 5.59 -9.95
CA SER A 8 8.25 5.25 -10.44
C SER A 8 7.79 3.83 -10.07
N ILE A 9 8.68 2.97 -9.56
CA ILE A 9 8.33 1.58 -9.19
C ILE A 9 7.16 1.52 -8.19
N PRO A 10 7.13 2.31 -7.10
CA PRO A 10 6.00 2.29 -6.16
C PRO A 10 4.68 2.67 -6.82
N LEU A 11 4.70 3.63 -7.76
CA LEU A 11 3.52 4.03 -8.51
C LEU A 11 3.03 2.90 -9.41
N ILE A 12 3.95 2.25 -10.15
CA ILE A 12 3.61 1.13 -11.02
C ILE A 12 3.00 -0.02 -10.21
N ILE A 13 3.57 -0.34 -9.04
CA ILE A 13 3.05 -1.39 -8.15
C ILE A 13 1.64 -1.03 -7.66
N ALA A 14 1.42 0.22 -7.22
CA ALA A 14 0.08 0.66 -6.78
C ALA A 14 -0.94 0.58 -7.91
N LEU A 15 -0.59 1.02 -9.11
CA LEU A 15 -1.45 0.94 -10.30
C LEU A 15 -1.75 -0.51 -10.70
N LEU A 16 -0.76 -1.40 -10.63
CA LEU A 16 -0.95 -2.83 -10.88
C LEU A 16 -1.90 -3.45 -9.84
N GLY A 17 -1.77 -3.10 -8.56
CA GLY A 17 -2.69 -3.56 -7.52
C GLY A 17 -4.14 -3.11 -7.76
N ILE A 18 -4.33 -1.85 -8.16
CA ILE A 18 -5.66 -1.33 -8.52
C ILE A 18 -6.21 -2.03 -9.77
N ALA A 19 -5.41 -2.12 -10.83
CA ALA A 19 -5.81 -2.76 -12.09
C ALA A 19 -6.15 -4.25 -11.88
N PHE A 20 -5.41 -4.94 -11.02
CA PHE A 20 -5.66 -6.33 -10.70
C PHE A 20 -7.04 -6.53 -10.05
N LEU A 21 -7.48 -5.66 -9.14
CA LEU A 21 -8.84 -5.73 -8.59
C LEU A 21 -9.91 -5.57 -9.68
N TYR A 22 -9.76 -4.57 -10.55
CA TYR A 22 -10.70 -4.34 -11.65
C TYR A 22 -10.75 -5.54 -12.61
N PHE A 23 -9.60 -6.12 -12.91
CA PHE A 23 -9.51 -7.33 -13.73
C PHE A 23 -10.20 -8.53 -13.06
N SER A 24 -9.94 -8.76 -11.78
CA SER A 24 -10.56 -9.85 -11.02
C SER A 24 -12.09 -9.69 -10.97
N ARG A 25 -12.58 -8.48 -10.70
CA ARG A 25 -14.01 -8.16 -10.69
C ARG A 25 -14.65 -8.38 -12.06
N TRP A 26 -14.01 -7.90 -13.12
CA TRP A 26 -14.50 -8.10 -14.48
C TRP A 26 -14.57 -9.59 -14.86
N CYS A 27 -13.56 -10.38 -14.47
CA CYS A 27 -13.53 -11.84 -14.69
C CYS A 27 -14.72 -12.52 -14.00
N THR A 28 -14.96 -12.24 -12.71
CA THR A 28 -16.02 -12.88 -11.93
C THR A 28 -17.42 -12.48 -12.39
N GLU A 29 -17.62 -11.24 -12.85
CA GLU A 29 -18.92 -10.75 -13.34
C GLU A 29 -19.22 -11.19 -14.79
N THR A 30 -18.20 -11.33 -15.65
CA THR A 30 -18.40 -11.53 -17.11
C THR A 30 -18.18 -12.98 -17.55
N VAL A 31 -17.30 -13.72 -16.89
CA VAL A 31 -16.85 -15.05 -17.33
C VAL A 31 -17.31 -16.10 -16.30
N PRO A 32 -18.28 -16.97 -16.63
CA PRO A 32 -18.82 -17.96 -15.70
C PRO A 32 -17.76 -18.92 -15.15
N VAL A 33 -16.69 -19.16 -15.90
CA VAL A 33 -15.56 -20.03 -15.51
C VAL A 33 -14.70 -19.38 -14.40
N CYS A 34 -14.73 -18.05 -14.26
CA CYS A 34 -14.04 -17.38 -13.15
C CYS A 34 -14.80 -17.53 -11.82
N TYR A 35 -16.12 -17.75 -11.87
CA TYR A 35 -16.97 -17.94 -10.70
C TYR A 35 -16.68 -19.29 -10.03
N GLY A 36 -16.41 -19.29 -8.72
CA GLY A 36 -15.99 -20.50 -7.98
C GLY A 36 -14.57 -21.00 -8.31
N SER A 37 -13.80 -20.26 -9.11
CA SER A 37 -12.39 -20.57 -9.36
C SER A 37 -11.47 -19.98 -8.26
N TRP A 38 -10.18 -20.32 -8.29
CA TRP A 38 -9.14 -19.65 -7.49
C TRP A 38 -9.21 -18.11 -7.50
N ILE A 39 -9.68 -17.50 -8.59
CA ILE A 39 -9.84 -16.04 -8.73
C ILE A 39 -10.93 -15.52 -7.78
N ASP A 40 -12.00 -16.28 -7.56
CA ASP A 40 -13.12 -15.92 -6.67
C ASP A 40 -12.70 -15.98 -5.18
N HIS A 41 -11.93 -16.99 -4.79
CA HIS A 41 -11.34 -17.03 -3.45
C HIS A 41 -10.24 -15.97 -3.25
N ILE A 42 -9.34 -15.79 -4.21
CA ILE A 42 -8.30 -14.75 -4.11
C ILE A 42 -8.93 -13.35 -4.05
N TYR A 43 -10.03 -13.12 -4.79
CA TYR A 43 -10.79 -11.88 -4.81
C TYR A 43 -11.11 -11.37 -3.40
N PHE A 44 -11.80 -12.19 -2.60
CA PHE A 44 -12.23 -11.80 -1.26
C PHE A 44 -11.09 -11.76 -0.23
N TYR A 45 -10.09 -12.64 -0.31
CA TYR A 45 -9.12 -12.81 0.78
C TYR A 45 -7.85 -11.95 0.66
N PHE A 46 -7.46 -11.57 -0.57
CA PHE A 46 -6.18 -10.91 -0.85
C PHE A 46 -6.34 -9.63 -1.66
N THR A 47 -7.27 -9.63 -2.61
CA THR A 47 -7.36 -8.58 -3.64
C THR A 47 -7.93 -7.28 -3.07
N GLN A 48 -8.93 -7.38 -2.21
CA GLN A 48 -9.57 -6.24 -1.57
C GLN A 48 -8.66 -5.51 -0.55
N PRO A 49 -7.95 -6.20 0.36
CA PRO A 49 -6.94 -5.56 1.21
C PRO A 49 -5.82 -4.89 0.41
N LEU A 50 -5.34 -5.56 -0.64
CA LEU A 50 -4.29 -5.03 -1.51
C LEU A 50 -4.74 -3.77 -2.24
N TYR A 51 -6.00 -3.72 -2.69
CA TYR A 51 -6.58 -2.54 -3.31
C TYR A 51 -6.61 -1.35 -2.35
N PHE A 52 -7.10 -1.53 -1.12
CA PHE A 52 -7.11 -0.44 -0.15
C PHE A 52 -5.69 0.00 0.18
N PHE A 53 -4.75 -0.93 0.35
CA PHE A 53 -3.37 -0.56 0.58
C PHE A 53 -2.78 0.27 -0.58
N ALA A 54 -3.03 -0.15 -1.83
CA ALA A 54 -2.58 0.57 -3.02
C ALA A 54 -3.22 1.95 -3.17
N LEU A 55 -4.53 2.06 -2.91
CA LEU A 55 -5.29 3.31 -3.03
C LEU A 55 -4.77 4.36 -2.04
N TYR A 56 -4.58 3.99 -0.78
CA TYR A 56 -4.15 4.91 0.27
C TYR A 56 -2.65 5.27 0.18
N SER A 57 -1.83 4.40 -0.41
CA SER A 57 -0.41 4.68 -0.68
C SER A 57 -0.16 5.43 -2.00
N LEU A 58 -1.18 5.60 -2.86
CA LEU A 58 -1.04 6.24 -4.18
C LEU A 58 -0.56 7.70 -4.11
N PRO A 59 -1.09 8.58 -3.22
CA PRO A 59 -0.57 9.95 -3.09
C PRO A 59 0.91 9.97 -2.71
N LEU A 60 1.33 9.06 -1.81
CA LEU A 60 2.73 8.90 -1.44
C LEU A 60 3.57 8.46 -2.65
N ALA A 61 3.10 7.49 -3.41
CA ALA A 61 3.79 6.99 -4.60
C ALA A 61 4.04 8.10 -5.63
N ILE A 62 3.08 9.02 -5.81
CA ILE A 62 3.25 10.20 -6.67
C ILE A 62 4.34 11.12 -6.11
N ILE A 63 4.30 11.44 -4.81
CA ILE A 63 5.29 12.33 -4.17
C ILE A 63 6.71 11.78 -4.33
N LEU A 64 6.90 10.46 -4.20
CA LEU A 64 8.19 9.80 -4.31
C LEU A 64 8.89 9.95 -5.67
N ILE A 65 8.15 10.30 -6.73
CA ILE A 65 8.71 10.58 -8.05
C ILE A 65 9.51 11.90 -8.03
N PHE A 66 9.12 12.83 -7.17
CA PHE A 66 9.69 14.18 -7.12
C PHE A 66 10.73 14.36 -6.01
N VAL A 67 10.84 13.43 -5.05
CA VAL A 67 11.85 13.54 -3.99
C VAL A 67 13.26 13.29 -4.49
N SER A 68 14.25 13.89 -3.81
CA SER A 68 15.65 13.67 -4.12
C SER A 68 16.08 12.23 -3.80
N ARG A 69 17.07 11.70 -4.53
CA ARG A 69 17.61 10.35 -4.34
C ARG A 69 18.01 9.98 -2.91
N PRO A 70 18.67 10.85 -2.11
CA PRO A 70 19.00 10.50 -0.72
C PRO A 70 17.74 10.35 0.15
N ILE A 71 16.69 11.13 -0.11
CA ILE A 71 15.39 11.00 0.57
C ILE A 71 14.74 9.68 0.15
N PHE A 72 14.70 9.39 -1.15
CA PHE A 72 14.15 8.13 -1.67
C PHE A 72 14.86 6.89 -1.10
N ASN A 73 16.20 6.90 -1.03
CA ASN A 73 16.95 5.78 -0.44
C ASN A 73 16.65 5.61 1.06
N SER A 74 16.41 6.71 1.77
CA SER A 74 16.01 6.65 3.19
C SER A 74 14.60 6.08 3.33
N TRP A 75 13.68 6.52 2.46
CA TRP A 75 12.33 5.97 2.39
C TRP A 75 12.32 4.49 2.02
N LEU A 76 13.17 4.03 1.09
CA LEU A 76 13.22 2.64 0.68
C LEU A 76 13.65 1.71 1.83
N LYS A 77 14.55 2.18 2.71
CA LYS A 77 14.91 1.47 3.95
C LYS A 77 13.73 1.38 4.92
N LEU A 78 12.94 2.45 5.05
CA LEU A 78 11.72 2.44 5.86
C LEU A 78 10.70 1.44 5.29
N ALA A 79 10.43 1.53 3.99
CA ALA A 79 9.49 0.66 3.28
C ALA A 79 9.88 -0.81 3.36
N ALA A 80 11.18 -1.14 3.29
CA ALA A 80 11.68 -2.50 3.41
C ALA A 80 11.32 -3.17 4.75
N TRP A 81 11.06 -2.40 5.81
CA TRP A 81 10.60 -2.92 7.10
C TRP A 81 9.10 -2.77 7.29
N MET A 82 8.55 -1.59 6.97
CA MET A 82 7.14 -1.29 7.20
C MET A 82 6.20 -2.10 6.31
N ILE A 83 6.56 -2.37 5.05
CA ILE A 83 5.69 -3.13 4.14
C ILE A 83 5.54 -4.58 4.63
N PRO A 84 6.62 -5.36 4.90
CA PRO A 84 6.47 -6.70 5.45
C PRO A 84 5.69 -6.73 6.77
N LEU A 85 5.94 -5.77 7.66
CA LEU A 85 5.20 -5.66 8.92
C LEU A 85 3.70 -5.40 8.69
N GLY A 86 3.36 -4.52 7.76
CA GLY A 86 1.97 -4.24 7.37
C GLY A 86 1.27 -5.46 6.77
N VAL A 87 1.99 -6.25 5.96
CA VAL A 87 1.48 -7.51 5.40
C VAL A 87 1.20 -8.54 6.49
N ILE A 88 2.14 -8.73 7.44
CA ILE A 88 1.94 -9.65 8.57
C ILE A 88 0.76 -9.20 9.43
N TYR A 89 0.68 -7.92 9.75
CA TYR A 89 -0.43 -7.34 10.53
C TYR A 89 -1.79 -7.58 9.85
N THR A 90 -1.87 -7.32 8.55
CA THR A 90 -3.07 -7.57 7.74
C THR A 90 -3.42 -9.06 7.71
N ALA A 91 -2.43 -9.95 7.53
CA ALA A 91 -2.65 -11.39 7.48
C ALA A 91 -3.15 -11.98 8.81
N MET A 92 -2.69 -11.45 9.95
CA MET A 92 -3.13 -11.86 11.28
C MET A 92 -4.54 -11.35 11.64
N THR A 93 -5.06 -10.38 10.89
CA THR A 93 -6.39 -9.81 11.13
C THR A 93 -7.47 -10.71 10.52
N PRO A 94 -8.59 -10.97 11.25
CA PRO A 94 -9.68 -11.81 10.75
C PRO A 94 -10.30 -11.23 9.49
N VAL A 95 -10.76 -12.13 8.60
CA VAL A 95 -11.36 -11.73 7.32
C VAL A 95 -12.76 -11.17 7.57
N ASN A 96 -13.58 -11.91 8.31
CA ASN A 96 -14.98 -11.59 8.60
C ASN A 96 -15.33 -11.98 10.04
N PHE A 97 -16.47 -11.51 10.53
CA PHE A 97 -17.04 -11.96 11.80
C PHE A 97 -17.26 -13.48 11.81
N THR A 98 -16.79 -14.15 12.85
CA THR A 98 -16.84 -15.62 12.98
C THR A 98 -18.15 -16.15 13.56
N GLY A 99 -19.13 -15.29 13.87
CA GLY A 99 -20.40 -15.71 14.45
C GLY A 99 -20.38 -15.92 15.96
N ILE A 100 -19.23 -15.82 16.62
CA ILE A 100 -19.05 -16.09 18.05
C ILE A 100 -18.91 -14.77 18.82
N GLY A 101 -20.01 -14.29 19.41
CA GLY A 101 -20.02 -13.12 20.31
C GLY A 101 -20.78 -11.90 19.78
N ILE A 102 -20.66 -10.77 20.47
CA ILE A 102 -21.24 -9.48 20.05
C ILE A 102 -20.13 -8.69 19.35
N ASP A 103 -20.33 -8.33 18.08
CA ASP A 103 -19.37 -7.56 17.30
C ASP A 103 -19.53 -6.06 17.54
N LEU A 104 -19.08 -5.59 18.71
CA LEU A 104 -19.22 -4.19 19.13
C LEU A 104 -18.26 -3.25 18.38
N PHE A 105 -17.15 -3.78 17.84
CA PHE A 105 -16.15 -3.02 17.09
C PHE A 105 -15.56 -3.90 15.98
N PRO A 106 -16.25 -4.04 14.84
CA PRO A 106 -15.77 -4.85 13.73
C PRO A 106 -14.46 -4.26 13.20
N PHE A 107 -13.37 -5.00 13.38
CA PHE A 107 -12.06 -4.68 12.82
C PHE A 107 -11.58 -5.85 11.98
N TYR A 108 -11.62 -5.68 10.67
CA TYR A 108 -11.32 -6.74 9.72
C TYR A 108 -10.07 -6.45 8.92
N ARG A 109 -9.68 -7.44 8.11
CA ARG A 109 -8.48 -7.39 7.27
C ARG A 109 -8.40 -6.15 6.38
N ASP A 110 -9.53 -5.65 5.89
CA ASP A 110 -9.57 -4.43 5.09
C ASP A 110 -9.21 -3.18 5.91
N ASP A 111 -9.68 -3.10 7.15
CA ASP A 111 -9.37 -1.99 8.06
C ASP A 111 -7.89 -2.03 8.47
N ALA A 112 -7.34 -3.23 8.71
CA ALA A 112 -5.91 -3.42 8.94
C ALA A 112 -5.06 -3.00 7.73
N ALA A 113 -5.49 -3.33 6.52
CA ALA A 113 -4.80 -2.93 5.30
C ALA A 113 -4.84 -1.41 5.08
N ARG A 114 -5.99 -0.77 5.35
CA ARG A 114 -6.13 0.69 5.33
C ARG A 114 -5.21 1.35 6.36
N LEU A 115 -5.29 0.91 7.62
CA LEU A 115 -4.50 1.47 8.72
C LEU A 115 -3.00 1.30 8.47
N SER A 116 -2.56 0.16 7.94
CA SER A 116 -1.15 -0.06 7.60
C SER A 116 -0.67 0.86 6.47
N ALA A 117 -1.51 1.11 5.46
CA ALA A 117 -1.20 2.04 4.37
C ALA A 117 -1.18 3.50 4.84
N GLU A 118 -2.12 3.89 5.71
CA GLU A 118 -2.17 5.22 6.34
C GLU A 118 -0.96 5.46 7.24
N ALA A 119 -0.58 4.47 8.05
CA ALA A 119 0.61 4.52 8.89
C ALA A 119 1.88 4.63 8.04
N LEU A 120 2.03 3.81 7.01
CA LEU A 120 3.14 3.91 6.06
C LEU A 120 3.20 5.29 5.42
N THR A 121 2.07 5.81 4.96
CA THR A 121 1.96 7.11 4.30
C THR A 121 2.34 8.23 5.24
N THR A 122 1.79 8.24 6.45
CA THR A 122 2.05 9.26 7.47
C THR A 122 3.52 9.28 7.87
N VAL A 123 4.10 8.13 8.21
CA VAL A 123 5.52 8.03 8.59
C VAL A 123 6.43 8.41 7.41
N SER A 124 6.06 8.02 6.19
CA SER A 124 6.82 8.38 5.00
C SER A 124 6.80 9.90 4.73
N LEU A 125 5.65 10.55 4.89
CA LEU A 125 5.52 12.00 4.73
C LEU A 125 6.37 12.74 5.77
N VAL A 126 6.30 12.33 7.04
CA VAL A 126 7.12 12.90 8.12
C VAL A 126 8.62 12.76 7.80
N LEU A 127 9.05 11.58 7.33
CA LEU A 127 10.43 11.35 6.92
C LEU A 127 10.85 12.27 5.77
N ILE A 128 10.01 12.39 4.74
CA ILE A 128 10.29 13.22 3.55
C ILE A 128 10.41 14.69 3.97
N ILE A 129 9.46 15.21 4.75
CA ILE A 129 9.44 16.60 5.22
C ILE A 129 10.69 16.88 6.07
N TRP A 130 10.99 16.02 7.04
CA TRP A 130 12.15 16.20 7.92
C TRP A 130 13.47 16.22 7.13
N LYS A 131 13.66 15.28 6.20
CA LYS A 131 14.86 15.23 5.36
C LYS A 131 14.96 16.41 4.41
N TYR A 132 13.83 16.89 3.89
CA TYR A 132 13.79 18.07 3.04
C TYR A 132 14.28 19.32 3.79
N PHE A 133 13.78 19.58 5.00
CA PHE A 133 14.24 20.70 5.82
C PHE A 133 15.72 20.57 6.23
N LYS A 134 16.16 19.36 6.59
CA LYS A 134 17.57 19.10 6.93
C LYS A 134 18.51 19.42 5.76
N ALA A 135 18.14 19.02 4.54
CA ALA A 135 18.94 19.30 3.35
C ALA A 135 19.02 20.81 3.03
N ARG A 136 17.91 21.54 3.23
CA ARG A 136 17.87 22.99 3.00
C ARG A 136 18.79 23.74 3.96
N HIS A 137 18.76 23.38 5.24
CA HIS A 137 19.61 24.02 6.26
C HIS A 137 21.10 23.81 5.99
N SER A 138 21.50 22.62 5.52
CA SER A 138 22.90 22.36 5.17
C SER A 138 23.41 23.17 3.97
N SER A 139 22.52 23.55 3.04
CA SER A 139 22.89 24.35 1.86
C SER A 139 22.97 25.84 2.12
N THR A 140 22.44 26.34 3.25
CA THR A 140 22.54 27.77 3.63
C THR A 140 23.76 28.06 4.51
N ALA A 141 24.43 27.01 5.01
CA ALA A 141 25.60 27.11 5.88
C ALA A 141 26.95 27.02 5.13
N THR A 142 26.91 26.92 3.80
CA THR A 142 28.07 26.91 2.87
C THR A 142 27.96 28.07 1.92
#